data_AF-A0A554MJ81-F1
#
_entry.id   AF-A0A554MJ81-F1
#
_cell.length_a   1.000
_cell.length_b   1.000
_cell.length_c   1.000
_cell.angle_alpha   90.00
_cell.angle_beta   90.00
_cell.angle_gamma   90.00
#
_symmetry.space_group_name_H-M   'P 1'
#
loop_
_entity.id
_entity.type
_entity.pdbx_description
1 polymer ?
#
loop_
_entity_poly.entity_id
_entity_poly.type
_entity_poly.pdbx_seq_one_letter_code
_entity_poly.pdbx_strand_id
1 'polypeptide(L)'
;MRFTKDPKLHSREHLLADDMSRMLGEEKRFAAYLGIAKRYYESDLRALARRVLEKQDLPQEARGKYFFAALRDKPQRPDAKRRKHKARKKKKRVIKKRRAKKS
;
A
#
# COMPACT_ATOMS: atom_id res chain seq x y z
N MET A 1 -17.61 15.80 -14.82
CA MET A 1 -16.98 15.20 -13.62
C MET A 1 -15.98 16.21 -13.04
N ARG A 2 -16.20 16.71 -11.82
CA ARG A 2 -15.29 17.68 -11.18
C ARG A 2 -13.99 16.97 -10.78
N PHE A 3 -12.90 17.27 -11.49
CA PHE A 3 -11.54 16.96 -11.04
C PHE A 3 -11.12 17.98 -9.97
N THR A 4 -11.69 17.91 -8.77
CA THR A 4 -11.05 18.55 -7.62
C THR A 4 -9.77 17.78 -7.35
N LYS A 5 -8.65 18.27 -7.90
CA LYS A 5 -7.30 17.80 -7.61
C LYS A 5 -7.09 17.97 -6.11
N ASP A 6 -7.29 16.89 -5.36
CA ASP A 6 -6.94 16.85 -3.95
C ASP A 6 -5.42 17.07 -3.86
N PRO A 7 -4.92 18.14 -3.20
CA PRO A 7 -3.50 18.49 -3.16
C PRO A 7 -2.63 17.46 -2.41
N LYS A 8 -3.21 16.32 -2.00
CA LYS A 8 -2.55 15.19 -1.36
C LYS A 8 -2.45 13.97 -2.29
N LEU A 9 -3.20 13.92 -3.40
CA LEU A 9 -3.13 12.86 -4.41
C LEU A 9 -2.22 13.31 -5.57
N HIS A 10 -0.91 13.24 -5.37
CA HIS A 10 0.06 13.71 -6.38
C HIS A 10 1.03 12.65 -6.90
N SER A 11 1.04 11.46 -6.33
CA SER A 11 1.90 10.36 -6.80
C SER A 11 1.06 9.22 -7.38
N ARG A 12 1.62 8.55 -8.38
CA ARG A 12 0.99 7.41 -9.07
C ARG A 12 0.50 6.34 -8.09
N GLU A 13 1.19 6.16 -6.96
CA GLU A 13 0.78 5.26 -5.89
C GLU A 13 -0.47 5.72 -5.12
N HIS A 14 -0.69 7.03 -4.95
CA HIS A 14 -1.91 7.52 -4.30
C HIS A 14 -3.13 7.37 -5.19
N LEU A 15 -2.98 7.66 -6.49
CA LEU A 15 -4.04 7.42 -7.47
C LEU A 15 -4.41 5.93 -7.51
N LEU A 16 -3.39 5.06 -7.58
CA LEU A 16 -3.60 3.61 -7.56
C LEU A 16 -4.27 3.12 -6.28
N ALA A 17 -3.88 3.67 -5.12
CA ALA A 17 -4.48 3.31 -3.85
C ALA A 17 -5.94 3.76 -3.74
N ASP A 18 -6.26 4.95 -4.24
CA ASP A 18 -7.63 5.49 -4.26
C ASP A 18 -8.52 4.60 -5.13
N ASP A 19 -8.11 4.36 -6.38
CA ASP A 19 -8.78 3.48 -7.33
C ASP A 19 -9.05 2.09 -6.71
N MET A 20 -8.01 1.45 -6.17
CA MET A 20 -8.15 0.11 -5.59
C MET A 20 -9.05 0.08 -4.35
N SER A 21 -8.94 1.09 -3.49
CA SER A 21 -9.76 1.17 -2.28
C SER A 21 -11.25 1.33 -2.62
N ARG A 22 -11.58 2.11 -3.64
CA ARG A 22 -12.96 2.26 -4.14
C ARG A 22 -13.44 1.02 -4.86
N MET A 23 -12.63 0.46 -5.77
CA MET A 23 -12.97 -0.75 -6.52
C MET A 23 -13.29 -1.94 -5.60
N LEU A 24 -12.53 -2.10 -4.52
CA LEU A 24 -12.74 -3.19 -3.55
C LEU A 24 -13.70 -2.83 -2.41
N GLY A 25 -14.33 -1.66 -2.43
CA GLY A 25 -15.28 -1.20 -1.40
C GLY A 25 -14.66 -0.97 -0.01
N GLU A 26 -13.36 -0.66 0.03
CA GLU A 26 -12.53 -0.61 1.23
C GLU A 26 -11.87 0.77 1.38
N GLU A 27 -12.65 1.84 1.20
CA GLU A 27 -12.18 3.23 1.24
C GLU A 27 -11.51 3.58 2.59
N LYS A 28 -12.03 3.03 3.69
CA LYS A 28 -11.46 3.17 5.05
C LYS A 28 -10.03 2.61 5.16
N ARG A 29 -9.61 1.76 4.20
CA ARG A 29 -8.28 1.12 4.16
C ARG A 29 -7.34 1.76 3.15
N PHE A 30 -7.62 2.97 2.64
CA PHE A 30 -6.74 3.69 1.72
C PHE A 30 -5.25 3.64 2.10
N ALA A 31 -4.92 3.86 3.39
CA ALA A 31 -3.54 3.83 3.87
C ALA A 31 -2.85 2.45 3.68
N ALA A 32 -3.59 1.35 3.80
CA ALA A 32 -3.09 0.01 3.54
C ALA A 32 -2.81 -0.19 2.05
N TYR A 33 -3.75 0.25 1.19
CA TYR A 33 -3.60 0.23 -0.27
C TYR A 33 -2.41 1.08 -0.73
N LEU A 34 -2.18 2.24 -0.12
CA LEU A 34 -1.02 3.07 -0.37
C LEU A 34 0.30 2.37 0.03
N GLY A 35 0.28 1.61 1.13
CA GLY A 35 1.41 0.83 1.58
C GLY A 35 1.83 -0.26 0.60
N ILE A 36 0.86 -0.91 -0.06
CA ILE A 36 1.13 -1.95 -1.06
C ILE A 36 1.41 -1.38 -2.44
N ALA A 37 0.81 -0.25 -2.84
CA ALA A 37 1.12 0.46 -4.08
C ALA A 37 2.61 0.87 -4.14
N LYS A 38 3.20 1.17 -2.97
CA LYS A 38 4.63 1.44 -2.83
C LYS A 38 5.51 0.17 -2.82
N ARG A 39 4.93 -1.01 -2.61
CA ARG A 39 5.65 -2.28 -2.40
C ARG A 39 5.59 -3.23 -3.60
N TYR A 40 4.49 -3.22 -4.35
CA TYR A 40 4.24 -4.12 -5.47
C TYR A 40 4.17 -3.34 -6.78
N TYR A 41 4.25 -4.04 -7.90
CA TYR A 41 4.07 -3.44 -9.21
C TYR A 41 2.60 -3.11 -9.46
N GLU A 42 2.34 -1.99 -10.13
CA GLU A 42 0.98 -1.58 -10.46
C GLU A 42 0.25 -2.60 -11.34
N SER A 43 0.95 -3.17 -12.33
CA SER A 43 0.40 -4.21 -13.21
C SER A 43 -0.13 -5.41 -12.42
N ASP A 44 0.66 -5.88 -11.46
CA ASP A 44 0.31 -6.98 -10.56
C ASP A 44 -0.91 -6.68 -9.70
N LEU A 45 -0.97 -5.46 -9.14
CA LEU A 45 -2.05 -5.02 -8.28
C LEU A 45 -3.37 -4.88 -9.07
N ARG A 46 -3.33 -4.25 -10.26
CA ARG A 46 -4.51 -4.12 -11.13
C ARG A 46 -4.99 -5.48 -11.65
N ALA A 47 -4.08 -6.35 -12.08
CA ALA A 47 -4.43 -7.70 -12.54
C ALA A 47 -5.08 -8.52 -11.42
N LEU A 48 -4.55 -8.43 -10.20
CA LEU A 48 -5.15 -9.11 -9.05
C LEU A 48 -6.52 -8.52 -8.71
N ALA A 49 -6.66 -7.20 -8.67
CA ALA A 49 -7.93 -6.55 -8.39
C ALA A 49 -9.03 -6.97 -9.38
N ARG A 50 -8.72 -7.05 -10.69
CA ARG A 50 -9.66 -7.56 -11.70
C ARG A 50 -10.09 -9.00 -11.41
N ARG A 51 -9.15 -9.90 -11.14
CA ARG A 51 -9.47 -11.30 -10.78
C ARG A 51 -10.34 -11.43 -9.54
N VAL A 52 -10.19 -10.52 -8.58
CA VAL A 52 -11.03 -10.51 -7.37
C VAL A 52 -12.44 -10.00 -7.68
N LEU A 53 -12.57 -9.00 -8.56
CA LEU A 53 -13.86 -8.46 -8.98
C LEU A 53 -14.65 -9.42 -9.89
N GLU A 54 -13.95 -10.21 -10.70
CA GLU A 54 -14.54 -11.23 -11.57
C GLU A 54 -15.11 -12.42 -10.78
N LYS A 55 -14.70 -12.63 -9.53
CA LYS A 55 -15.25 -13.67 -8.65
C LYS A 55 -16.64 -13.25 -8.15
N GLN A 56 -17.68 -13.84 -8.73
CA GLN A 56 -19.07 -13.61 -8.33
C GLN A 56 -19.40 -14.25 -6.97
N ASP A 57 -18.76 -15.39 -6.65
CA ASP A 57 -18.96 -16.10 -5.36
C ASP A 57 -18.34 -15.40 -4.13
N LEU A 58 -17.62 -14.29 -4.35
CA LEU A 58 -16.89 -13.63 -3.27
C LEU A 58 -17.67 -12.39 -2.77
N PRO A 59 -18.15 -12.41 -1.50
CA PRO A 59 -18.83 -11.29 -0.90
C PRO A 59 -17.97 -10.02 -0.95
N GLN A 60 -18.59 -8.86 -1.16
CA GLN A 60 -17.89 -7.57 -1.28
C GLN A 60 -16.91 -7.33 -0.11
N GLU A 61 -17.33 -7.65 1.11
CA GLU A 61 -16.55 -7.49 2.34
C GLU A 61 -15.33 -8.43 2.42
N ALA A 62 -15.39 -9.57 1.72
CA ALA A 62 -14.32 -10.55 1.66
C ALA A 62 -13.30 -10.23 0.55
N ARG A 63 -13.68 -9.42 -0.46
CA ARG A 63 -12.81 -9.05 -1.60
C ARG A 63 -11.51 -8.43 -1.14
N GLY A 64 -11.57 -7.46 -0.21
CA GLY A 64 -10.38 -6.84 0.36
C GLY A 64 -9.45 -7.85 1.04
N LYS A 65 -10.00 -8.70 1.93
CA LYS A 65 -9.22 -9.74 2.64
C LYS A 65 -8.57 -10.72 1.67
N TYR A 66 -9.33 -11.20 0.69
CA TYR A 66 -8.84 -12.14 -0.33
C TYR A 66 -7.74 -11.50 -1.19
N PHE A 67 -7.92 -10.24 -1.60
CA PHE A 67 -6.91 -9.50 -2.33
C PHE A 67 -5.59 -9.41 -1.55
N PHE A 68 -5.63 -9.04 -0.27
CA PHE A 68 -4.42 -8.98 0.56
C PHE A 68 -3.79 -10.36 0.79
N ALA A 69 -4.59 -11.43 0.91
CA ALA A 69 -4.11 -12.79 1.04
C ALA A 69 -3.36 -13.24 -0.24
N ALA A 70 -3.99 -13.09 -1.41
CA ALA A 70 -3.41 -13.45 -2.70
C ALA A 70 -2.20 -12.59 -3.10
N LEU A 71 -2.08 -11.39 -2.53
CA LEU A 71 -0.92 -10.51 -2.74
C LEU A 71 0.35 -11.02 -2.05
N ARG A 72 0.23 -11.88 -1.03
CA ARG A 72 1.36 -12.40 -0.25
C ARG A 72 2.32 -13.23 -1.11
N ASP A 73 1.80 -13.91 -2.13
CA ASP A 73 2.57 -14.79 -3.02
C ASP A 73 3.17 -14.06 -4.23
N LYS A 74 2.90 -12.75 -4.39
CA LYS A 74 3.42 -11.96 -5.52
C LYS A 74 4.82 -11.41 -5.27
N PRO A 75 5.64 -11.26 -6.34
CA PRO A 75 6.95 -10.64 -6.24
C PRO A 75 6.83 -9.17 -5.80
N GLN A 76 7.60 -8.81 -4.76
CA GLN A 76 7.69 -7.43 -4.28
C GLN A 76 8.73 -6.66 -5.11
N ARG A 77 8.52 -5.36 -5.30
CA ARG A 77 9.51 -4.47 -5.92
C ARG A 77 10.83 -4.55 -5.15
N PRO A 78 11.98 -4.70 -5.84
CA PRO A 78 13.28 -4.84 -5.18
C PRO A 78 13.62 -3.63 -4.28
N ASP A 79 13.20 -2.43 -4.69
CA ASP A 79 13.41 -1.19 -3.92
C ASP A 79 12.60 -1.11 -2.62
N ALA A 80 11.51 -1.87 -2.51
CA ALA A 80 10.69 -1.90 -1.31
C ALA A 80 11.47 -2.48 -0.12
N LYS A 81 12.36 -3.45 -0.36
CA LYS A 81 13.24 -4.03 0.67
C LYS A 81 14.29 -3.01 1.16
N ARG A 82 14.84 -2.17 0.27
CA ARG A 82 15.88 -1.17 0.61
C ARG A 82 15.38 -0.09 1.57
N ARG A 83 14.10 0.33 1.49
CA ARG A 83 13.54 1.37 2.38
C ARG A 83 13.41 0.92 3.84
N LYS A 84 13.09 -0.36 4.11
CA LYS A 84 12.98 -0.90 5.49
C LYS A 84 14.32 -0.86 6.25
N HIS A 85 15.43 -1.15 5.56
CA HIS A 85 16.76 -1.19 6.18
C HIS A 85 17.25 0.20 6.63
N LYS A 86 16.98 1.25 5.83
CA LYS A 86 17.37 2.63 6.17
C LYS A 86 16.57 3.20 7.34
N ALA A 87 15.28 2.93 7.43
CA ALA A 87 14.43 3.42 8.52
C ALA A 87 14.85 2.87 9.90
N ARG A 88 15.20 1.58 9.98
CA ARG A 88 15.73 0.95 11.21
C ARG A 88 17.07 1.55 11.66
N LYS A 89 18.00 1.83 10.74
CA LYS A 89 19.30 2.45 11.08
C LYS A 89 19.15 3.88 11.62
N LYS A 90 18.18 4.67 11.11
CA LYS A 90 17.94 6.05 11.58
C LYS A 90 17.39 6.07 13.02
N LYS A 91 16.45 5.19 13.37
CA LYS A 91 15.92 5.10 14.75
C LYS A 91 16.98 4.74 15.78
N LYS A 92 17.91 3.81 15.48
CA LYS A 92 19.01 3.46 16.41
C LYS A 92 19.94 4.64 16.69
N ARG A 93 20.27 5.46 15.68
CA ARG A 93 21.13 6.65 15.84
C ARG A 93 20.49 7.74 16.71
N VAL A 94 19.18 7.96 16.58
CA VAL A 94 18.45 8.96 17.38
C VAL A 94 18.40 8.56 18.86
N ILE A 95 18.14 7.29 19.16
CA ILE A 95 18.10 6.77 20.54
C ILE A 95 19.49 6.88 21.19
N LYS A 96 20.57 6.53 20.47
CA LYS A 96 21.94 6.65 20.98
C LYS A 96 22.33 8.10 21.29
N LYS A 97 21.94 9.07 20.44
CA LYS A 97 22.15 10.51 20.69
C LYS A 97 21.39 11.05 21.91
N ARG A 98 20.17 10.57 22.17
CA ARG A 98 19.37 11.01 23.33
C ARG A 98 19.90 10.48 24.66
N ARG A 99 20.48 9.28 24.69
CA ARG A 99 21.13 8.72 25.88
C ARG A 99 22.44 9.41 26.22
N ALA A 100 23.24 9.80 25.23
CA ALA A 100 24.50 10.50 25.44
C ALA A 100 24.37 11.99 25.87
N LYS A 101 23.16 12.57 25.82
CA LYS A 101 22.89 13.96 26.20
C LYS A 101 22.25 14.10 27.60
N LYS A 102 22.04 12.97 28.28
CA LYS A 102 21.39 12.87 29.60
C LYS A 102 22.34 12.33 30.68
N SER A 103 23.64 12.21 30.36
CA SER A 103 24.73 11.88 31.27
C SER A 103 25.68 13.05 31.34
#